data_AF-A0A522KJY1-F1
#
_entry.id   AF-A0A522KJY1-F1
#
_cell.length_a   1.000
_cell.length_b   1.000
_cell.length_c   1.000
_cell.angle_alpha   90.00
_cell.angle_beta   90.00
_cell.angle_gamma   90.00
#
_symmetry.space_group_name_H-M   'P 1'
#
loop_
_entity.id
_entity.type
_entity.pdbx_description
1 polymer ?
#
loop_
_entity_poly.entity_id
_entity_poly.type
_entity_poly.pdbx_seq_one_letter_code
_entity_poly.pdbx_strand_id
1 'polypeptide(L)'
;MPALAVLWITGCRPAEIEKGIELVAGRDQLVVKITGAKCEDAGGRERGQPTRHIGFSVDANANPALRFLHALAVQSAADGTGRYTIRHNKDYLYNSVVALGRSAFPKLRTRISPYCFRHQVASDLKAAASDREITLEQAAKVMGHLSDYSIGAYGHAVHGRRGRAGRVLVPYVRTARPIKHSPKVDRLARFKMASAKRRQHKAD
;
A
#
# COMPACT_ATOMS: atom_id res chain seq x y z
N MET A 1 4.48 -16.50 7.51
CA MET A 1 3.05 -16.09 7.48
C MET A 1 2.77 -15.21 6.27
N PRO A 2 2.05 -15.70 5.24
CA PRO A 2 1.76 -14.94 4.01
C PRO A 2 1.02 -13.60 4.24
N ALA A 3 0.13 -13.54 5.22
CA ALA A 3 -0.60 -12.30 5.55
C ALA A 3 0.32 -11.13 5.92
N LEU A 4 1.43 -11.39 6.64
CA LEU A 4 2.38 -10.34 7.02
C LEU A 4 3.12 -9.77 5.80
N ALA A 5 3.47 -10.63 4.83
CA ALA A 5 4.07 -10.21 3.58
C ALA A 5 3.10 -9.30 2.78
N VAL A 6 1.81 -9.64 2.72
CA VAL A 6 0.80 -8.80 2.07
C VAL A 6 0.65 -7.44 2.77
N LEU A 7 0.63 -7.41 4.11
CA LEU A 7 0.61 -6.15 4.87
C LEU A 7 1.80 -5.27 4.50
N TRP A 8 3.00 -5.84 4.42
CA TRP A 8 4.22 -5.11 4.08
C TRP A 8 4.14 -4.51 2.68
N ILE A 9 3.73 -5.28 1.68
CA ILE A 9 3.78 -4.78 0.29
C ILE A 9 2.60 -3.88 -0.10
N THR A 10 1.45 -3.99 0.57
CA THR A 10 0.22 -3.29 0.15
C THR A 10 -0.35 -2.32 1.19
N GLY A 11 -0.01 -2.47 2.47
CA GLY A 11 -0.63 -1.70 3.54
C GLY A 11 -2.15 -1.92 3.65
N CYS A 12 -2.67 -3.04 3.14
CA CYS A 12 -4.08 -3.39 3.23
C CYS A 12 -4.54 -3.55 4.69
N ARG A 13 -5.85 -3.43 4.92
CA ARG A 13 -6.43 -3.58 6.26
C ARG A 13 -6.52 -5.07 6.61
N PRO A 14 -6.40 -5.46 7.90
CA PRO A 14 -6.67 -6.84 8.32
C PRO A 14 -8.02 -7.40 7.84
N ALA A 15 -9.06 -6.57 7.86
CA ALA A 15 -10.39 -6.95 7.35
C ALA A 15 -10.44 -7.19 5.82
N GLU A 16 -9.48 -6.66 5.05
CA GLU A 16 -9.35 -6.99 3.61
C GLU A 16 -8.68 -8.36 3.45
N ILE A 17 -7.74 -8.72 4.33
CA ILE A 17 -7.11 -10.05 4.34
C ILE A 17 -8.11 -11.14 4.75
N GLU A 18 -8.99 -10.83 5.71
CA GLU A 18 -10.05 -11.74 6.14
C GLU A 18 -11.03 -12.10 5.01
N LYS A 19 -11.35 -11.14 4.14
CA LYS A 19 -12.15 -11.37 2.93
C LYS A 19 -11.43 -12.25 1.90
N GLY A 20 -10.11 -12.25 1.92
CA GLY A 20 -9.25 -12.98 1.00
C GLY A 20 -8.55 -12.07 0.01
N ILE A 21 -7.25 -12.27 -0.11
CA ILE A 21 -6.37 -11.62 -1.08
C ILE A 21 -6.04 -12.64 -2.15
N GLU A 22 -6.40 -12.35 -3.39
CA GLU A 22 -6.01 -13.20 -4.52
C GLU A 22 -4.66 -12.73 -5.08
N LEU A 23 -3.73 -13.66 -5.19
CA LEU A 23 -2.49 -13.51 -5.92
C LEU A 23 -2.67 -14.14 -7.29
N VAL A 24 -2.26 -13.43 -8.33
CA VAL A 24 -2.13 -13.96 -9.69
C VAL A 24 -0.70 -13.71 -10.15
N ALA A 25 0.06 -14.77 -10.35
CA ALA A 25 1.47 -14.69 -10.73
C ALA A 25 1.65 -15.15 -12.18
N GLY A 26 2.43 -14.38 -12.95
CA GLY A 26 3.05 -14.83 -14.19
C GLY A 26 4.54 -15.06 -13.96
N ARG A 27 5.32 -15.19 -15.04
CA ARG A 27 6.77 -15.45 -14.98
C ARG A 27 7.51 -14.52 -14.01
N ASP A 28 7.44 -13.21 -14.26
CA ASP A 28 8.17 -12.18 -13.49
C ASP A 28 7.23 -11.08 -12.98
N GLN A 29 5.96 -11.42 -12.79
CA GLN A 29 4.91 -10.47 -12.40
C GLN A 29 4.00 -11.05 -11.33
N LEU A 30 3.56 -10.19 -10.42
CA LEU A 30 2.55 -10.51 -9.42
C LEU A 30 1.45 -9.45 -9.44
N VAL A 31 0.21 -9.88 -9.55
CA VAL A 31 -0.97 -9.05 -9.33
C VAL A 31 -1.62 -9.45 -8.01
N VAL A 32 -1.76 -8.48 -7.12
CA VAL A 32 -2.46 -8.62 -5.85
C VAL A 32 -3.85 -8.00 -5.99
N LYS A 33 -4.90 -8.83 -5.92
CA LYS A 33 -6.28 -8.37 -5.92
C LYS A 33 -6.82 -8.28 -4.51
N ILE A 34 -7.47 -7.16 -4.20
CA ILE A 34 -7.95 -6.86 -2.87
C ILE A 34 -9.40 -6.42 -2.93
N THR A 35 -10.27 -7.12 -2.21
CA THR A 35 -11.66 -6.74 -1.95
C THR A 35 -11.70 -5.75 -0.78
N GLY A 36 -12.30 -4.59 -1.01
CA GLY A 36 -12.35 -3.49 -0.04
C GLY A 36 -13.20 -3.81 1.19
N ALA A 37 -12.77 -3.32 2.35
CA ALA A 37 -13.48 -3.53 3.63
C ALA A 37 -14.34 -2.33 4.10
N LYS A 38 -14.08 -1.12 3.60
CA LYS A 38 -14.79 0.11 4.00
C LYS A 38 -15.30 0.85 2.77
N CYS A 39 -16.32 0.26 2.13
CA CYS A 39 -16.83 0.72 0.84
C CYS A 39 -18.01 1.71 0.95
N GLU A 40 -18.58 1.81 2.14
CA GLU A 40 -19.69 2.71 2.49
C GLU A 40 -19.52 3.18 3.93
N ASP A 41 -20.10 4.33 4.29
CA ASP A 41 -20.25 4.75 5.68
C ASP A 41 -21.64 4.42 6.24
N ALA A 42 -21.85 4.71 7.53
CA ALA A 42 -23.12 4.43 8.21
C ALA A 42 -24.34 5.13 7.59
N GLY A 43 -24.12 6.18 6.79
CA GLY A 43 -25.18 6.87 6.05
C GLY A 43 -25.32 6.40 4.61
N GLY A 44 -24.77 5.25 4.24
CA GLY A 44 -24.85 4.68 2.89
C GLY A 44 -24.04 5.43 1.83
N ARG A 45 -23.20 6.39 2.22
CA ARG A 45 -22.39 7.14 1.24
C ARG A 45 -21.20 6.32 0.82
N GLU A 46 -20.90 6.31 -0.47
CA GLU A 46 -19.74 5.63 -1.01
C GLU A 46 -18.43 6.07 -0.31
N ARG A 47 -17.68 5.08 0.15
CA ARG A 47 -16.32 5.20 0.69
C ARG A 47 -15.41 4.20 -0.01
N GLY A 48 -14.09 4.39 0.17
CA GLY A 48 -13.08 3.44 -0.28
C GLY A 48 -13.25 2.92 -1.73
N GLN A 49 -12.59 1.81 -2.01
CA GLN A 49 -12.66 1.13 -3.30
C GLN A 49 -13.24 -0.28 -3.10
N PRO A 50 -14.31 -0.68 -3.82
CA PRO A 50 -14.86 -2.03 -3.76
C PRO A 50 -13.84 -3.11 -4.09
N THR A 51 -13.04 -2.90 -5.14
CA THR A 51 -11.91 -3.77 -5.50
C THR A 51 -10.75 -2.94 -6.00
N ARG A 52 -9.53 -3.48 -5.83
CA ARG A 52 -8.32 -2.94 -6.44
C ARG A 52 -7.37 -4.06 -6.86
N HIS A 53 -6.67 -3.85 -7.96
CA HIS A 53 -5.62 -4.73 -8.48
C HIS A 53 -4.31 -3.95 -8.48
N ILE A 54 -3.30 -4.47 -7.79
CA ILE A 54 -1.97 -3.87 -7.70
C ILE A 54 -0.99 -4.82 -8.39
N GLY A 55 -0.41 -4.36 -9.49
CA GLY A 55 0.58 -5.12 -10.26
C GLY A 55 2.00 -4.75 -9.82
N PHE A 56 2.87 -5.75 -9.78
CA PHE A 56 4.28 -5.64 -9.42
C PHE A 56 5.14 -6.42 -10.42
N SER A 57 6.31 -5.87 -10.75
CA SER A 57 7.40 -6.62 -11.37
C SER A 57 8.21 -7.32 -10.29
N VAL A 58 8.60 -8.57 -10.54
CA VAL A 58 9.35 -9.41 -9.60
C VAL A 58 10.68 -9.76 -10.23
N ASP A 59 11.73 -9.04 -9.81
CA ASP A 59 13.11 -9.30 -10.22
C ASP A 59 13.98 -9.73 -9.01
N ALA A 60 15.27 -10.00 -9.24
CA ALA A 60 16.20 -10.43 -8.20
C ALA A 60 16.35 -9.42 -7.04
N ASN A 61 16.16 -8.13 -7.32
CA ASN A 61 16.28 -7.01 -6.37
C ASN A 61 14.92 -6.62 -5.75
N ALA A 62 13.84 -7.27 -6.15
CA ALA A 62 12.51 -7.02 -5.61
C ALA A 62 12.46 -7.28 -4.10
N ASN A 63 11.52 -6.61 -3.43
CA ASN A 63 11.29 -6.76 -2.00
C ASN A 63 11.14 -8.26 -1.62
N PRO A 64 11.80 -8.76 -0.57
CA PRO A 64 11.72 -10.18 -0.19
C PRO A 64 10.30 -10.69 0.06
N ALA A 65 9.42 -9.86 0.62
CA ALA A 65 8.00 -10.21 0.79
C ALA A 65 7.27 -10.35 -0.55
N LEU A 66 7.61 -9.53 -1.55
CA LEU A 66 7.06 -9.64 -2.90
C LEU A 66 7.53 -10.93 -3.58
N ARG A 67 8.83 -11.24 -3.50
CA ARG A 67 9.41 -12.50 -4.02
C ARG A 67 8.79 -13.73 -3.35
N PHE A 68 8.59 -13.69 -2.03
CA PHE A 68 7.93 -14.76 -1.29
C PHE A 68 6.48 -14.99 -1.77
N LEU A 69 5.70 -13.92 -1.94
CA LEU A 69 4.31 -14.02 -2.41
C LEU A 69 4.21 -14.53 -3.85
N HIS A 70 5.14 -14.11 -4.72
CA HIS A 70 5.25 -14.63 -6.07
C HIS A 70 5.58 -16.12 -6.07
N ALA A 71 6.60 -16.54 -5.33
CA ALA A 71 6.99 -17.93 -5.19
C ALA A 71 5.83 -18.82 -4.67
N LEU A 72 5.05 -18.30 -3.72
CA LEU A 72 3.87 -18.99 -3.20
C LEU A 72 2.77 -19.15 -4.27
N ALA A 73 2.56 -18.12 -5.09
CA ALA A 73 1.52 -18.14 -6.12
C ALA A 73 1.88 -19.01 -7.33
N VAL A 74 3.16 -19.11 -7.72
CA VAL A 74 3.59 -19.94 -8.85
C VAL A 74 3.61 -21.44 -8.54
N GLN A 75 3.57 -21.85 -7.27
CA GLN A 75 3.48 -23.27 -6.88
C GLN A 75 2.23 -23.95 -7.44
N SER A 76 1.17 -23.20 -7.69
CA SER A 76 -0.10 -23.68 -8.26
C SER A 76 -0.24 -23.33 -9.75
N ALA A 77 0.86 -23.01 -10.44
CA ALA A 77 0.80 -22.57 -11.83
C ALA A 77 0.28 -23.66 -12.77
N ALA A 78 -0.80 -23.34 -13.47
CA ALA A 78 -1.28 -24.05 -14.66
C ALA A 78 -1.19 -23.08 -15.84
N ASP A 79 -0.77 -23.56 -17.01
CA ASP A 79 -0.67 -22.77 -18.25
C ASP A 79 0.13 -21.45 -18.09
N GLY A 80 1.21 -21.49 -17.30
CA GLY A 80 2.08 -20.34 -17.07
C GLY A 80 1.50 -19.26 -16.14
N THR A 81 0.34 -19.50 -15.52
CA THR A 81 -0.28 -18.58 -14.55
C THR A 81 -0.54 -19.27 -13.21
N GLY A 82 0.09 -18.75 -12.15
CA GLY A 82 -0.11 -19.15 -10.77
C GLY A 82 -1.24 -18.39 -10.08
N ARG A 83 -1.99 -19.06 -9.19
CA ARG A 83 -3.05 -18.43 -8.37
C ARG A 83 -3.02 -18.90 -6.94
N TYR A 84 -3.07 -17.98 -5.99
CA TYR A 84 -3.10 -18.33 -4.57
C TYR A 84 -3.95 -17.35 -3.77
N THR A 85 -4.76 -17.85 -2.86
CA THR A 85 -5.62 -17.02 -2.01
C THR A 85 -5.11 -17.00 -0.59
N ILE A 86 -4.81 -15.81 -0.06
CA ILE A 86 -4.40 -15.60 1.32
C ILE A 86 -5.61 -15.12 2.12
N ARG A 87 -6.00 -15.89 3.14
CA ARG A 87 -7.01 -15.52 4.14
C ARG A 87 -6.44 -15.65 5.54
N HIS A 88 -6.89 -14.77 6.43
CA HIS A 88 -6.54 -14.83 7.84
C HIS A 88 -7.58 -14.07 8.66
N ASN A 89 -7.97 -14.60 9.82
CA ASN A 89 -8.86 -13.88 10.74
C ASN A 89 -8.23 -12.54 11.16
N LYS A 90 -9.01 -11.45 11.10
CA LYS A 90 -8.48 -10.09 11.29
C LYS A 90 -7.96 -9.84 12.70
N ASP A 91 -8.62 -10.40 13.71
CA ASP A 91 -8.31 -10.16 15.12
C ASP A 91 -7.11 -11.00 15.54
N TYR A 92 -7.06 -12.26 15.08
CA TYR A 92 -5.88 -13.11 15.26
C TYR A 92 -4.66 -12.49 14.57
N LEU A 93 -4.77 -12.03 13.32
CA LEU A 93 -3.67 -11.36 12.62
C LEU A 93 -3.18 -10.12 13.39
N TYR A 94 -4.13 -9.31 13.89
CA TYR A 94 -3.80 -8.13 14.67
C TYR A 94 -2.99 -8.50 15.91
N ASN A 95 -3.47 -9.47 16.70
CA ASN A 95 -2.81 -9.91 17.91
C ASN A 95 -1.44 -10.56 17.63
N SER A 96 -1.32 -11.35 16.56
CA SER A 96 -0.03 -11.93 16.15
C SER A 96 0.99 -10.85 15.79
N VAL A 97 0.60 -9.79 15.06
CA VAL A 97 1.51 -8.68 14.74
C VAL A 97 1.91 -7.91 16.00
N VAL A 98 0.99 -7.72 16.95
CA VAL A 98 1.30 -7.06 18.23
C VAL A 98 2.28 -7.88 19.06
N ALA A 99 2.08 -9.19 19.15
CA ALA A 99 2.97 -10.09 19.87
C ALA A 99 4.38 -10.12 19.24
N LEU A 100 4.45 -10.26 17.91
CA LEU A 100 5.71 -10.21 17.16
C LEU A 100 6.42 -8.86 17.34
N GLY A 101 5.68 -7.75 17.30
CA GLY A 101 6.22 -6.42 17.51
C GLY A 101 6.84 -6.22 18.89
N ARG A 102 6.18 -6.72 19.94
CA ARG A 102 6.72 -6.70 21.31
C ARG A 102 8.00 -7.53 21.45
N SER A 103 8.03 -8.70 20.82
CA SER A 103 9.20 -9.58 20.84
C SER A 103 10.39 -8.99 20.06
N ALA A 104 10.14 -8.45 18.87
CA ALA A 104 11.18 -7.88 18.01
C ALA A 104 11.68 -6.51 18.51
N PHE A 105 10.82 -5.73 19.18
CA PHE A 105 11.14 -4.38 19.65
C PHE A 105 10.75 -4.19 21.13
N PRO A 106 11.41 -4.91 22.07
CA PRO A 106 10.98 -4.96 23.47
C PRO A 106 11.07 -3.61 24.19
N LYS A 107 11.92 -2.69 23.72
CA LYS A 107 12.11 -1.35 24.29
C LYS A 107 11.17 -0.29 23.71
N LEU A 108 10.40 -0.62 22.66
CA LEU A 108 9.51 0.34 22.03
C LEU A 108 8.28 0.58 22.91
N ARG A 109 8.08 1.83 23.35
CA ARG A 109 6.95 2.21 24.23
C ARG A 109 5.61 2.16 23.50
N THR A 110 5.61 2.26 22.17
CA THR A 110 4.41 2.24 21.34
C THR A 110 4.18 0.87 20.73
N ARG A 111 2.90 0.53 20.55
CA ARG A 111 2.49 -0.77 20.01
C ARG A 111 2.68 -0.82 18.49
N ILE A 112 3.38 -1.83 18.00
CA ILE A 112 3.36 -2.18 16.57
C ILE A 112 2.09 -2.96 16.28
N SER A 113 1.32 -2.50 15.29
CA SER A 113 0.09 -3.13 14.82
C SER A 113 0.11 -3.27 13.29
N PRO A 114 -0.84 -4.00 12.68
CA PRO A 114 -0.96 -4.03 11.22
C PRO A 114 -1.05 -2.64 10.57
N TYR A 115 -1.62 -1.65 11.28
CA TYR A 115 -1.73 -0.29 10.77
C TYR A 115 -0.38 0.42 10.64
N CYS A 116 0.66 0.00 11.37
CA CYS A 116 2.02 0.50 11.17
C CYS A 116 2.51 0.23 9.74
N PHE A 117 2.20 -0.96 9.19
CA PHE A 117 2.51 -1.28 7.78
C PHE A 117 1.73 -0.38 6.82
N ARG A 118 0.44 -0.13 7.10
CA ARG A 118 -0.37 0.81 6.31
C ARG A 118 0.20 2.23 6.32
N HIS A 119 0.66 2.71 7.48
CA HIS A 119 1.32 4.01 7.60
C HIS A 119 2.66 4.07 6.87
N GLN A 120 3.44 2.98 6.92
CA GLN A 120 4.71 2.92 6.20
C GLN A 120 4.49 2.93 4.69
N VAL A 121 3.60 2.08 4.17
CA VAL A 121 3.27 2.05 2.73
C VAL A 121 2.73 3.41 2.26
N ALA A 122 1.87 4.07 3.04
CA ALA A 122 1.41 5.40 2.72
C ALA A 122 2.54 6.45 2.69
N SER A 123 3.50 6.34 3.61
CA SER A 123 4.69 7.20 3.64
C SER A 123 5.55 6.98 2.39
N ASP A 124 5.81 5.71 2.04
CA ASP A 124 6.59 5.32 0.86
C ASP A 124 5.92 5.82 -0.45
N LEU A 125 4.61 5.64 -0.60
CA LEU A 125 3.86 6.13 -1.75
C LEU A 125 3.86 7.67 -1.84
N LYS A 126 3.82 8.36 -0.70
CA LYS A 126 3.88 9.83 -0.68
C LYS A 126 5.28 10.37 -0.95
N ALA A 127 6.32 9.64 -0.55
CA ALA A 127 7.69 9.94 -0.96
C ALA A 127 7.81 9.79 -2.49
N ALA A 128 7.40 8.65 -3.03
CA ALA A 128 7.36 8.40 -4.47
C ALA A 128 6.57 9.46 -5.25
N ALA A 129 5.43 9.92 -4.71
CA ALA A 129 4.64 10.99 -5.31
C ALA A 129 5.32 12.37 -5.22
N SER A 130 6.08 12.61 -4.15
CA SER A 130 6.89 13.83 -4.02
C SER A 130 8.06 13.84 -5.02
N ASP A 131 8.60 12.66 -5.30
CA ASP A 131 9.67 12.41 -6.27
C ASP A 131 9.12 12.29 -7.71
N ARG A 132 7.80 12.49 -7.92
CA ARG A 132 7.09 12.43 -9.21
C ARG A 132 7.14 11.08 -9.92
N GLU A 133 7.45 10.01 -9.21
CA GLU A 133 7.46 8.65 -9.76
C GLU A 133 6.04 8.09 -9.92
N ILE A 134 5.12 8.53 -9.06
CA ILE A 134 3.68 8.24 -9.15
C ILE A 134 2.87 9.50 -8.81
N THR A 135 1.57 9.46 -9.06
CA THR A 135 0.63 10.50 -8.63
C THR A 135 0.04 10.19 -7.26
N LEU A 136 -0.50 11.21 -6.57
CA LEU A 136 -1.30 11.00 -5.35
C LEU A 136 -2.58 10.20 -5.63
N GLU A 137 -3.10 10.26 -6.85
CA GLU A 137 -4.20 9.44 -7.32
C GLU A 137 -3.81 7.95 -7.34
N GLN A 138 -2.69 7.59 -7.95
CA GLN A 138 -2.16 6.23 -7.93
C GLN A 138 -1.90 5.75 -6.51
N ALA A 139 -1.33 6.61 -5.65
CA ALA A 139 -1.14 6.30 -4.24
C ALA A 139 -2.48 6.02 -3.51
N ALA A 140 -3.52 6.82 -3.79
CA ALA A 140 -4.86 6.61 -3.23
C ALA A 140 -5.51 5.31 -3.73
N LYS A 141 -5.31 4.96 -5.01
CA LYS A 141 -5.75 3.69 -5.60
C LYS A 141 -5.14 2.49 -4.86
N VAL A 142 -3.82 2.51 -4.63
CA VAL A 142 -3.10 1.44 -3.89
C VAL A 142 -3.66 1.29 -2.47
N MET A 143 -3.94 2.41 -1.81
CA MET A 143 -4.47 2.44 -0.44
C MET A 143 -5.96 2.07 -0.36
N GLY A 144 -6.65 1.90 -1.50
CA GLY A 144 -8.08 1.61 -1.57
C GLY A 144 -8.94 2.79 -1.11
N HIS A 145 -8.52 4.02 -1.40
CA HIS A 145 -9.26 5.24 -1.10
C HIS A 145 -10.13 5.68 -2.29
N LEU A 146 -11.27 6.31 -1.98
CA LEU A 146 -12.15 6.91 -2.99
C LEU A 146 -11.69 8.30 -3.42
N SER A 147 -10.83 8.96 -2.64
CA SER A 147 -10.31 10.30 -2.93
C SER A 147 -8.81 10.37 -2.65
N ASP A 148 -8.11 11.16 -3.46
CA ASP A 148 -6.69 11.48 -3.28
C ASP A 148 -6.39 12.21 -1.98
N TYR A 149 -7.35 12.97 -1.43
CA TYR A 149 -7.22 13.64 -0.14
C TYR A 149 -7.06 12.67 1.04
N SER A 150 -7.72 11.50 0.97
CA SER A 150 -7.77 10.55 2.10
C SER A 150 -6.41 9.94 2.46
N ILE A 151 -5.44 9.96 1.55
CA ILE A 151 -4.07 9.49 1.87
C ILE A 151 -3.35 10.42 2.85
N GLY A 152 -3.81 11.66 3.01
CA GLY A 152 -3.28 12.62 3.97
C GLY A 152 -3.34 12.12 5.42
N ALA A 153 -4.31 11.29 5.77
CA ALA A 153 -4.48 10.74 7.11
C ALA A 153 -3.46 9.65 7.48
N TYR A 154 -2.63 9.18 6.54
CA TYR A 154 -1.74 8.04 6.76
C TYR A 154 -0.27 8.39 6.52
N GLY A 155 0.53 8.41 7.58
CA GLY A 155 2.00 8.52 7.49
C GLY A 155 2.46 9.89 7.00
N HIS A 156 3.75 10.07 6.73
CA HIS A 156 4.30 11.31 6.16
C HIS A 156 5.39 10.99 5.14
N ALA A 157 5.46 11.76 4.04
CA ALA A 157 6.43 11.52 2.97
C ALA A 157 7.88 11.49 3.47
N VAL A 158 8.20 12.27 4.52
CA VAL A 158 9.54 12.31 5.13
C VAL A 158 9.94 11.00 5.82
N HIS A 159 8.97 10.15 6.17
CA HIS A 159 9.22 8.82 6.73
C HIS A 159 9.14 7.71 5.69
N GLY A 160 8.96 8.07 4.41
CA GLY A 160 9.03 7.12 3.31
C GLY A 160 10.46 6.64 3.11
N ARG A 161 10.63 5.34 2.86
CA ARG A 161 11.94 4.76 2.53
C ARG A 161 12.45 5.39 1.24
N ARG A 162 13.66 5.94 1.29
CA ARG A 162 14.37 6.50 0.13
C ARG A 162 15.30 5.45 -0.47
N GLY A 163 15.39 5.40 -1.80
CA GLY A 163 16.19 4.40 -2.53
C GLY A 163 15.45 3.08 -2.83
N ARG A 164 16.09 2.21 -3.62
CA ARG A 164 15.50 0.94 -4.09
C ARG A 164 15.43 -0.16 -3.03
N ALA A 165 16.25 -0.09 -1.98
CA ALA A 165 16.30 -1.12 -0.94
C ALA A 165 15.04 -1.07 -0.06
N GLY A 166 14.12 -2.01 -0.26
CA GLY A 166 12.96 -2.22 0.61
C GLY A 166 11.75 -1.31 0.36
N ARG A 167 11.84 -0.36 -0.57
CA ARG A 167 10.68 0.39 -1.08
C ARG A 167 9.93 -0.48 -2.08
N VAL A 168 8.60 -0.49 -1.97
CA VAL A 168 7.73 -1.19 -2.92
C VAL A 168 7.44 -0.24 -4.08
N LEU A 169 7.99 -0.54 -5.26
CA LEU A 169 7.65 0.15 -6.49
C LEU A 169 6.34 -0.45 -7.03
N VAL A 170 5.30 0.38 -7.18
CA VAL A 170 4.02 -0.06 -7.72
C VAL A 170 3.93 0.39 -9.19
N PRO A 171 4.21 -0.50 -10.16
CA PRO A 171 4.16 -0.14 -11.57
C PRO A 171 2.74 0.05 -12.12
N TYR A 172 1.73 -0.65 -11.59
CA TYR A 172 0.35 -0.57 -12.09
C TYR A 172 -0.68 -0.72 -10.98
N VAL A 173 -1.74 0.09 -11.03
CA VAL A 173 -2.89 -0.05 -10.13
C VAL A 173 -4.21 0.29 -10.83
N ARG A 174 -5.21 -0.57 -10.65
CA ARG A 174 -6.59 -0.36 -11.12
C ARG A 174 -7.57 -0.49 -9.96
N THR A 175 -8.61 0.34 -9.95
CA THR A 175 -9.67 0.34 -8.95
C THR A 175 -11.05 0.25 -9.60
N ALA A 176 -12.05 -0.22 -8.86
CA ALA A 176 -13.42 -0.32 -9.36
C ALA A 176 -14.09 1.05 -9.58
N ARG A 177 -13.85 2.02 -8.70
CA ARG A 177 -14.40 3.38 -8.81
C ARG A 177 -13.31 4.36 -9.27
N PRO A 178 -13.68 5.42 -10.02
CA PRO A 178 -12.77 6.54 -10.27
C PRO A 178 -12.39 7.24 -8.95
N ILE A 179 -11.23 7.88 -8.93
CA ILE A 179 -10.79 8.66 -7.78
C ILE A 179 -11.42 10.05 -7.82
N LYS A 180 -11.99 10.48 -6.69
CA LYS A 180 -12.48 11.84 -6.49
C LYS A 180 -11.31 12.76 -6.16
N HIS A 181 -11.00 13.66 -7.09
CA HIS A 181 -9.97 14.68 -6.88
C HIS A 181 -10.46 15.77 -5.93
N SER A 182 -9.65 16.09 -4.92
CA SER A 182 -9.97 17.15 -3.97
C SER A 182 -9.25 18.45 -4.33
N PRO A 183 -9.97 19.59 -4.44
CA PRO A 183 -9.35 20.91 -4.62
C PRO A 183 -8.34 21.27 -3.52
N LYS A 184 -8.45 20.65 -2.34
CA LYS A 184 -7.49 20.84 -1.24
C LYS A 184 -6.12 20.28 -1.59
N VAL A 185 -6.06 19.17 -2.33
CA VAL A 185 -4.81 18.57 -2.81
C VAL A 185 -4.13 19.49 -3.81
N ASP A 186 -4.88 20.06 -4.75
CA ASP A 186 -4.37 21.03 -5.72
C ASP A 186 -3.82 22.28 -5.04
N ARG A 187 -4.55 22.80 -4.05
CA ARG A 187 -4.11 23.95 -3.25
C ARG A 187 -2.79 23.65 -2.54
N LEU A 188 -2.68 22.48 -1.89
CA LEU A 188 -1.45 22.01 -1.24
C LEU A 188 -0.29 21.87 -2.23
N ALA A 189 -0.55 21.31 -3.42
CA ALA A 189 0.46 21.17 -4.47
C ALA A 189 0.97 22.54 -4.95
N ARG A 190 0.05 23.49 -5.21
CA ARG A 190 0.39 24.87 -5.57
C ARG A 190 1.23 25.56 -4.49
N PHE A 191 0.85 25.44 -3.22
CA PHE A 191 1.63 26.00 -2.10
C PHE A 191 3.04 25.39 -2.00
N LYS A 192 3.17 24.07 -2.18
CA LYS A 192 4.48 23.41 -2.19
C LYS A 192 5.36 23.89 -3.34
N MET A 193 4.80 24.01 -4.55
CA MET A 193 5.52 24.54 -5.71
C MET A 193 5.99 25.98 -5.49
N ALA A 194 5.12 26.84 -4.96
CA ALA A 194 5.47 28.22 -4.62
C ALA A 194 6.57 28.29 -3.54
N SER A 195 6.50 27.43 -2.51
CA SER A 195 7.53 27.37 -1.46
C SER A 195 8.88 26.85 -1.99
N ALA A 196 8.88 25.86 -2.88
CA ALA A 196 10.09 25.33 -3.51
C ALA A 196 10.79 26.39 -4.37
N LYS A 197 10.03 27.14 -5.19
CA LYS A 197 10.57 28.27 -5.97
C LYS A 197 11.23 29.33 -5.09
N ARG A 198 10.60 29.68 -3.94
CA ARG A 198 11.18 30.64 -2.97
C ARG A 198 12.48 30.15 -2.33
N ARG A 199 12.65 28.84 -2.15
CA ARG A 199 13.89 28.27 -1.58
C ARG A 199 15.04 28.27 -2.59
N GLN A 200 14.74 28.02 -3.86
CA GLN A 200 15.72 28.12 -4.95
C GLN A 200 16.25 29.55 -5.06
N HIS A 201 15.35 30.53 -5.07
CA HIS A 201 15.69 31.96 -5.16
C HIS A 201 16.37 32.56 -3.91
N LYS A 202 16.61 31.77 -2.86
CA LYS A 202 17.35 32.16 -1.65
C LYS A 202 18.73 31.48 -1.55
N ALA A 203 19.01 30.54 -2.45
CA ALA A 203 20.27 29.82 -2.52
C ALA A 203 21.22 30.40 -3.59
N ASP A 204 20.72 31.35 -4.37
CA ASP A 204 21.47 32.26 -5.25
C ASP A 204 21.71 33.60 -4.52
#